data_AF-A0A0V0R4V2-F1
#
_entry.id   AF-A0A0V0R4V2-F1
#
_cell.length_a   1.000
_cell.length_b   1.000
_cell.length_c   1.000
_cell.angle_alpha   90.00
_cell.angle_beta   90.00
_cell.angle_gamma   90.00
#
_symmetry.space_group_name_H-M   'P 1'
#
loop_
_entity.id
_entity.type
_entity.pdbx_description
1 polymer ?
#
loop_
_entity_poly.entity_id
_entity_poly.type
_entity_poly.pdbx_seq_one_letter_code
_entity_poly.pdbx_strand_id
1 'polypeptide(L)'
;MLLQFVGLFYLVTYFSHLIKFLMDGRKYFYNLIYLCLFTVFYPMEFRISWATDQSVSFVGPLKDLEFSLCFYSSDFANVDQNGTNLDLQHCNNDQNIMSGFIIAFLPLFFRMLQCLRQGYDNKQFIGTEFMWNFGKYTCSTMTATFSYLYKLYDHHIFFGFWMFFASSSVLYSYYWDLKHDWGFLEPNSKFKILRNKLAYHNPNIYYFVMINNLILRCTWVLSISPNTAVALGFHNKLLFTFMISFLEMFRRCQWNFLRVEKEHIKNQMAYKAVEDLSLPVNIMTNKLMLKQKIKIN
;
A
#
# COMPACT_ATOMS: atom_id res chain seq x y z
N MET A 1 18.28 22.06 1.27
CA MET A 1 19.00 21.74 2.52
C MET A 1 18.12 21.11 3.60
N LEU A 2 17.11 21.79 4.17
CA LEU A 2 16.36 21.24 5.32
C LEU A 2 15.65 19.89 5.02
N LEU A 3 14.99 19.78 3.87
CA LEU A 3 14.36 18.53 3.40
C LEU A 3 15.36 17.39 3.14
N GLN A 4 16.59 17.72 2.73
CA GLN A 4 17.65 16.74 2.51
C GLN A 4 18.16 16.16 3.83
N PHE A 5 18.28 17.00 4.88
CA PHE A 5 18.61 16.52 6.23
C PHE A 5 17.52 15.62 6.80
N VAL A 6 16.23 15.88 6.51
CA VAL A 6 15.13 15.01 6.96
C VAL A 6 15.18 13.64 6.28
N GLY A 7 15.43 13.58 4.98
CA GLY A 7 15.57 12.31 4.25
C GLY A 7 16.77 11.49 4.69
N LEU A 8 17.94 12.13 4.83
CA LEU A 8 19.15 11.48 5.31
C LEU A 8 19.03 11.06 6.78
N PHE A 9 18.39 11.87 7.62
CA PHE A 9 18.04 11.53 8.98
C PHE A 9 17.11 10.31 9.02
N TYR A 10 16.06 10.25 8.19
CA TYR A 10 15.19 9.07 8.12
C TYR A 10 15.95 7.81 7.71
N LEU A 11 16.80 7.90 6.68
CA LEU A 11 17.62 6.78 6.23
C LEU A 11 18.61 6.32 7.31
N VAL A 12 19.31 7.25 7.96
CA VAL A 12 20.26 6.94 9.03
C VAL A 12 19.56 6.39 10.28
N THR A 13 18.37 6.89 10.61
CA THR A 13 17.62 6.49 11.82
C THR A 13 16.83 5.20 11.64
N TYR A 14 16.46 4.80 10.43
CA TYR A 14 15.77 3.52 10.18
C TYR A 14 16.68 2.45 9.57
N PHE A 15 17.71 2.82 8.80
CA PHE A 15 18.55 1.89 8.06
C PHE A 15 20.01 1.81 8.50
N SER A 16 20.52 2.73 9.33
CA SER A 16 21.91 2.58 9.81
C SER A 16 22.00 1.57 10.95
N HIS A 17 22.98 0.67 10.86
CA HIS A 17 23.37 -0.22 11.94
C HIS A 17 24.06 0.52 13.11
N LEU A 18 24.43 1.79 12.90
CA LEU A 18 25.21 2.59 13.85
C LEU A 18 24.37 3.15 15.00
N ILE A 19 23.05 3.26 14.83
CA ILE A 19 22.14 3.80 15.85
C ILE A 19 21.41 2.63 16.55
N LYS A 20 21.68 2.39 17.84
CA LYS A 20 21.05 1.33 18.66
C LYS A 20 19.55 1.54 18.98
N PHE A 21 18.96 2.64 18.54
CA PHE A 21 17.56 2.97 18.79
C PHE A 21 16.60 1.97 18.10
N LEU A 22 15.64 1.39 18.84
CA LEU A 22 14.58 0.50 18.33
C LEU A 22 15.08 -0.73 17.52
N MET A 23 16.15 -1.39 17.96
CA MET A 23 16.74 -2.57 17.31
C MET A 23 15.73 -3.69 17.01
N ASP A 24 14.84 -4.02 17.95
CA ASP A 24 13.87 -5.11 17.77
C ASP A 24 12.82 -4.76 16.71
N GLY A 25 12.38 -3.50 16.68
CA GLY A 25 11.48 -3.01 15.64
C GLY A 25 12.11 -3.05 14.25
N ARG A 26 13.40 -2.72 14.12
CA ARG A 26 14.12 -2.81 12.84
C ARG A 26 14.34 -4.25 12.39
N LYS A 27 14.74 -5.16 13.30
CA LYS A 27 14.83 -6.59 12.99
C LYS A 27 13.50 -7.13 12.49
N TYR A 28 12.40 -6.76 13.15
CA TYR A 28 11.06 -7.10 12.71
C TYR A 28 10.75 -6.54 11.32
N PHE A 29 11.05 -5.25 11.08
CA PHE A 29 10.83 -4.60 9.80
C PHE A 29 11.64 -5.23 8.66
N TYR A 30 12.92 -5.52 8.86
CA TYR A 30 13.75 -6.21 7.85
C TYR A 30 13.27 -7.62 7.58
N ASN A 31 12.91 -8.37 8.64
CA ASN A 31 12.32 -9.68 8.47
C ASN A 31 11.00 -9.61 7.69
N LEU A 32 10.17 -8.59 7.93
CA LEU A 32 8.94 -8.36 7.19
C LEU A 32 9.21 -8.04 5.72
N ILE A 33 10.18 -7.19 5.41
CA ILE A 33 10.60 -6.92 4.02
C ILE A 33 11.08 -8.21 3.35
N TYR A 34 11.95 -8.96 4.03
CA TYR A 34 12.44 -10.25 3.55
C TYR A 34 11.27 -11.20 3.22
N LEU A 35 10.32 -11.34 4.15
CA LEU A 35 9.13 -12.16 3.94
C LEU A 35 8.25 -11.64 2.79
N CYS A 36 8.14 -10.33 2.59
CA CYS A 36 7.41 -9.76 1.46
C CYS A 36 8.09 -10.06 0.12
N LEU A 37 9.42 -10.02 0.04
CA LEU A 37 10.19 -10.33 -1.17
C LEU A 37 10.17 -11.83 -1.51
N PHE A 38 10.30 -12.68 -0.49
CA PHE A 38 10.33 -14.14 -0.64
C PHE A 38 8.97 -14.80 -0.36
N THR A 39 7.91 -14.01 -0.39
CA THR A 39 6.54 -14.41 -0.03
C THR A 39 5.98 -15.60 -0.83
N VAL A 40 6.56 -15.93 -1.99
CA VAL A 40 6.17 -17.09 -2.80
C VAL A 40 6.57 -18.40 -2.13
N PHE A 41 7.60 -18.36 -1.28
CA PHE A 41 8.17 -19.52 -0.60
C PHE A 41 7.64 -19.72 0.83
N TYR A 42 6.94 -18.72 1.38
CA TYR A 42 6.42 -18.73 2.75
C TYR A 42 4.89 -18.70 2.78
N PRO A 43 4.26 -19.29 3.82
CA PRO A 43 2.82 -19.22 3.98
C PRO A 43 2.37 -17.77 4.17
N MET A 44 1.21 -17.43 3.61
CA MET A 44 0.70 -16.07 3.64
C MET A 44 0.01 -15.75 4.97
N GLU A 45 0.59 -14.83 5.71
CA GLU A 45 -0.01 -14.24 6.92
C GLU A 45 -0.61 -12.85 6.64
N PHE A 46 -1.53 -12.41 7.51
CA PHE A 46 -2.14 -11.07 7.41
C PHE A 46 -1.09 -9.95 7.37
N ARG A 47 -0.05 -10.02 8.22
CA ARG A 47 1.01 -9.00 8.28
C ARG A 47 1.78 -8.88 6.96
N ILE A 48 2.04 -10.01 6.30
CA ILE A 48 2.77 -10.06 5.03
C ILE A 48 1.87 -9.48 3.94
N SER A 49 0.61 -9.92 3.84
CA SER A 49 -0.35 -9.36 2.87
C SER A 49 -0.50 -7.85 3.07
N TRP A 50 -0.68 -7.39 4.31
CA TRP A 50 -0.86 -5.98 4.63
C TRP A 50 0.36 -5.15 4.21
N ALA A 51 1.57 -5.64 4.49
CA ALA A 51 2.82 -4.96 4.13
C ALA A 51 3.04 -4.94 2.61
N THR A 52 2.77 -6.04 1.90
CA THR A 52 2.87 -6.06 0.44
C THR A 52 1.81 -5.17 -0.20
N ASP A 53 0.61 -5.02 0.39
CA ASP A 53 -0.38 -4.06 -0.10
C ASP A 53 0.15 -2.61 -0.02
N GLN A 54 0.98 -2.26 0.98
CA GLN A 54 1.63 -0.94 1.05
C GLN A 54 2.65 -0.74 -0.09
N SER A 55 3.36 -1.81 -0.48
CA SER A 55 4.38 -1.74 -1.55
C SER A 55 3.83 -1.26 -2.88
N VAL A 56 2.56 -1.55 -3.18
CA VAL A 56 1.88 -1.08 -4.39
C VAL A 56 1.72 0.45 -4.41
N SER A 57 1.67 1.11 -3.25
CA SER A 57 1.61 2.59 -3.16
C SER A 57 2.99 3.25 -3.17
N PHE A 58 4.08 2.49 -3.04
CA PHE A 58 5.43 3.06 -3.01
C PHE A 58 6.00 3.37 -4.40
N VAL A 59 5.22 3.20 -5.47
CA VAL A 59 5.67 3.48 -6.85
C VAL A 59 6.20 4.91 -7.03
N GLY A 60 5.49 5.92 -6.52
CA GLY A 60 5.94 7.33 -6.57
C GLY A 60 7.27 7.54 -5.82
N PRO A 61 7.33 7.24 -4.52
CA PRO A 61 8.56 7.35 -3.73
C PRO A 61 9.75 6.56 -4.29
N LEU A 62 9.53 5.38 -4.88
CA LEU A 62 10.60 4.59 -5.50
C LEU A 62 11.13 5.23 -6.77
N LYS A 63 10.27 5.86 -7.59
CA LYS A 63 10.70 6.66 -8.74
C LYS A 63 11.50 7.90 -8.32
N ASP A 64 11.07 8.58 -7.26
CA ASP A 64 11.81 9.73 -6.71
C ASP A 64 13.16 9.31 -6.12
N LEU A 65 13.23 8.11 -5.52
CA LEU A 65 14.47 7.53 -5.04
C LEU A 65 15.42 7.19 -6.20
N GLU A 66 14.92 6.58 -7.27
CA GLU A 66 15.70 6.32 -8.49
C GLU A 66 16.26 7.63 -9.07
N PHE A 67 15.40 8.65 -9.21
CA PHE A 67 15.82 9.98 -9.68
C PHE A 67 16.89 10.57 -8.76
N SER A 68 16.70 10.50 -7.44
CA SER A 68 17.64 11.02 -6.45
C SER A 68 19.00 10.31 -6.54
N LEU A 69 19.01 8.98 -6.65
CA LEU A 69 20.23 8.20 -6.80
C LEU A 69 20.97 8.57 -8.09
N CYS A 70 20.25 8.66 -9.21
CA CYS A 70 20.82 9.09 -10.49
C CYS A 70 21.43 10.50 -10.38
N PHE A 71 20.67 11.45 -9.84
CA PHE A 71 21.09 12.83 -9.66
C PHE A 71 22.37 12.94 -8.83
N TYR A 72 22.44 12.26 -7.67
CA TYR A 72 23.63 12.32 -6.81
C TYR A 72 24.81 11.48 -7.32
N SER A 73 24.58 10.51 -8.22
CA SER A 73 25.65 9.76 -8.88
C SER A 73 26.23 10.46 -10.10
N SER A 74 25.58 11.52 -10.59
CA SER A 74 26.03 12.23 -11.79
C SER A 74 27.15 13.22 -11.48
N ASP A 75 28.16 13.21 -12.35
CA ASP A 75 29.20 14.25 -12.36
C ASP A 75 28.57 15.50 -12.99
N PHE A 76 28.10 16.45 -12.16
CA PHE A 76 27.44 17.72 -12.52
C PHE A 76 28.25 18.68 -13.44
N ALA A 77 29.20 18.15 -14.22
CA ALA A 77 30.12 18.84 -15.10
C ALA A 77 29.66 18.86 -16.57
N ASN A 78 28.70 18.03 -16.98
CA ASN A 78 28.28 17.97 -18.38
C ASN A 78 27.10 18.90 -18.65
N VAL A 79 27.39 20.04 -19.26
CA VAL A 79 26.40 21.06 -19.64
C VAL A 79 26.23 21.05 -21.17
N ASP A 80 24.99 21.00 -21.65
CA ASP A 80 24.66 21.11 -23.07
C ASP A 80 24.91 22.53 -23.60
N GLN A 81 24.90 22.70 -24.93
CA GLN A 81 25.10 23.99 -25.61
C GLN A 81 24.13 25.09 -25.16
N ASN A 82 22.98 24.71 -24.55
CA ASN A 82 21.97 25.62 -24.01
C ASN A 82 22.15 25.96 -22.51
N GLY A 83 23.25 25.54 -21.87
CA GLY A 83 23.48 25.79 -20.44
C GLY A 83 22.69 24.85 -19.52
N THR A 84 22.03 23.83 -20.06
CA THR A 84 21.30 22.81 -19.29
C THR A 84 22.20 21.63 -18.97
N ASN A 85 22.28 21.22 -17.71
CA ASN A 85 23.00 20.00 -17.32
C ASN A 85 22.44 18.77 -18.06
N LEU A 86 23.25 18.15 -18.91
CA LEU A 86 22.93 16.93 -19.66
C LEU A 86 22.61 15.77 -18.71
N ASP A 87 23.28 15.72 -17.56
CA ASP A 87 23.05 14.68 -16.56
C ASP A 87 21.68 14.82 -15.88
N LEU A 88 21.21 16.05 -15.70
CA LEU A 88 19.85 16.34 -15.23
C LEU A 88 18.81 15.90 -16.26
N GLN A 89 19.07 16.08 -17.55
CA GLN A 89 18.22 15.51 -18.60
C GLN A 89 18.27 13.98 -18.60
N HIS A 90 19.43 13.35 -18.40
CA HIS A 90 19.57 11.90 -18.34
C HIS A 90 18.73 11.28 -17.22
N CYS A 91 18.78 11.85 -16.01
CA CYS A 91 18.02 11.36 -14.86
C CYS A 91 16.53 11.73 -14.91
N ASN A 92 16.19 12.91 -15.44
CA ASN A 92 14.82 13.38 -15.56
C ASN A 92 14.10 12.80 -16.80
N ASN A 93 14.84 12.13 -17.68
CA ASN A 93 14.32 11.79 -18.99
C ASN A 93 13.22 10.75 -18.88
N ASP A 94 12.16 11.04 -19.61
CA ASP A 94 11.15 10.11 -20.10
C ASP A 94 11.74 8.88 -20.84
N GLN A 95 13.05 8.65 -20.85
CA GLN A 95 13.76 7.53 -21.48
C GLN A 95 13.92 6.29 -20.58
N ASN A 96 13.87 6.43 -19.25
CA ASN A 96 13.81 5.25 -18.35
C ASN A 96 12.37 4.71 -18.23
N ILE A 97 11.66 4.62 -19.36
CA ILE A 97 10.30 4.09 -19.46
C ILE A 97 10.24 2.69 -18.81
N MET A 98 11.31 1.91 -19.00
CA MET A 98 11.45 0.56 -18.46
C MET A 98 11.53 0.53 -16.93
N SER A 99 12.29 1.43 -16.28
CA SER A 99 12.39 1.44 -14.82
C SER A 99 11.05 1.80 -14.19
N GLY A 100 10.37 2.81 -14.76
CA GLY A 100 9.03 3.20 -14.32
C GLY A 100 8.00 2.08 -14.47
N PHE A 101 8.12 1.26 -15.52
CA PHE A 101 7.32 0.05 -15.68
C PHE A 101 7.66 -1.01 -14.63
N ILE A 102 8.95 -1.34 -14.43
CA ILE A 102 9.39 -2.35 -13.46
C ILE A 102 8.92 -1.98 -12.04
N ILE A 103 9.12 -0.72 -11.62
CA ILE A 103 8.72 -0.23 -10.29
C ILE A 103 7.21 -0.35 -10.08
N ALA A 104 6.39 -0.08 -11.11
CA ALA A 104 4.94 -0.21 -11.02
C ALA A 104 4.45 -1.67 -11.12
N PHE A 105 5.09 -2.48 -11.97
CA PHE A 105 4.68 -3.84 -12.29
C PHE A 105 5.06 -4.83 -11.19
N LEU A 106 6.29 -4.76 -10.67
CA LEU A 106 6.85 -5.76 -9.76
C LEU A 106 6.02 -5.95 -8.48
N PRO A 107 5.58 -4.89 -7.76
CA PRO A 107 4.75 -5.06 -6.57
C PRO A 107 3.42 -5.75 -6.87
N LEU A 108 2.77 -5.39 -7.99
CA LEU A 108 1.51 -6.00 -8.43
C LEU A 108 1.69 -7.46 -8.83
N PHE A 109 2.79 -7.77 -9.53
CA PHE A 109 3.13 -9.13 -9.91
C PHE A 109 3.38 -10.01 -8.69
N PHE A 110 4.09 -9.51 -7.67
CA PHE A 110 4.25 -10.24 -6.41
C PHE A 110 2.90 -10.51 -5.72
N ARG A 111 1.96 -9.55 -5.68
CA ARG A 111 0.62 -9.80 -5.15
C ARG A 111 -0.11 -10.90 -5.92
N MET A 112 0.07 -10.94 -7.24
CA MET A 112 -0.52 -11.98 -8.09
C MET A 112 0.05 -13.38 -7.76
N LEU A 113 1.38 -13.50 -7.61
CA LEU A 113 2.02 -14.76 -7.19
C LEU A 113 1.61 -15.19 -5.79
N GLN A 114 1.44 -14.24 -4.87
CA GLN A 114 0.95 -14.49 -3.52
C GLN A 114 -0.46 -15.10 -3.52
N CYS A 115 -1.36 -14.61 -4.37
CA CYS A 115 -2.71 -15.18 -4.49
C CYS A 115 -2.66 -16.64 -4.99
N LEU A 116 -1.76 -16.96 -5.92
CA LEU A 116 -1.55 -18.34 -6.37
C LEU A 116 -1.01 -19.21 -5.23
N ARG A 117 -0.05 -18.70 -4.46
CA ARG A 117 0.49 -19.40 -3.29
C ARG A 117 -0.59 -19.72 -2.27
N GLN A 118 -1.47 -18.75 -1.99
CA GLN A 118 -2.61 -18.97 -1.10
C GLN A 118 -3.57 -20.04 -1.62
N GLY A 119 -3.82 -20.08 -2.93
CA GLY A 119 -4.61 -21.15 -3.56
C GLY A 119 -3.96 -22.53 -3.41
N TYR A 120 -2.65 -22.60 -3.58
CA TYR A 120 -1.87 -23.83 -3.39
C TYR A 120 -1.92 -24.32 -1.94
N ASP A 121 -1.65 -23.45 -0.97
CA ASP A 121 -1.63 -23.79 0.46
C ASP A 121 -3.00 -24.26 0.96
N ASN A 122 -4.09 -23.65 0.46
CA ASN A 122 -5.46 -24.02 0.80
C ASN A 122 -6.02 -25.18 -0.05
N LYS A 123 -5.24 -25.73 -1.00
CA LYS A 123 -5.62 -26.81 -1.94
C LYS A 123 -6.87 -26.50 -2.80
N GLN A 124 -7.33 -25.26 -2.80
CA GLN A 124 -8.49 -24.81 -3.55
C GLN A 124 -8.28 -23.37 -3.99
N PHE A 125 -8.26 -23.15 -5.30
CA PHE A 125 -8.11 -21.82 -5.89
C PHE A 125 -9.44 -21.36 -6.52
N ILE A 126 -10.03 -22.19 -7.37
CA ILE A 126 -11.23 -21.85 -8.13
C ILE A 126 -12.40 -21.59 -7.18
N GLY A 127 -13.07 -20.44 -7.37
CA GLY A 127 -14.22 -20.01 -6.56
C GLY A 127 -13.89 -19.42 -5.20
N THR A 128 -12.60 -19.32 -4.83
CA THR A 128 -12.17 -18.73 -3.55
C THR A 128 -11.87 -17.24 -3.68
N GLU A 129 -11.79 -16.53 -2.54
CA GLU A 129 -11.36 -15.12 -2.50
C GLU A 129 -9.98 -14.91 -3.14
N PHE A 130 -9.08 -15.90 -3.08
CA PHE A 130 -7.74 -15.81 -3.66
C PHE A 130 -7.77 -15.68 -5.19
N MET A 131 -8.68 -16.38 -5.86
CA MET A 131 -8.87 -16.28 -7.32
C MET A 131 -9.40 -14.90 -7.72
N TRP A 132 -10.36 -14.37 -6.96
CA TRP A 132 -10.87 -13.02 -7.21
C TRP A 132 -9.77 -11.98 -6.97
N ASN A 133 -9.02 -12.09 -5.88
CA ASN A 133 -7.88 -11.21 -5.60
C ASN A 133 -6.80 -11.29 -6.69
N PHE A 134 -6.52 -12.50 -7.20
CA PHE A 134 -5.63 -12.69 -8.35
C PHE A 134 -6.12 -11.90 -9.56
N GLY A 135 -7.40 -12.06 -9.95
CA GLY A 135 -7.97 -11.33 -11.08
C GLY A 135 -7.89 -9.81 -10.93
N LYS A 136 -8.07 -9.29 -9.71
CA LYS A 136 -7.90 -7.87 -9.39
C LYS A 136 -6.48 -7.39 -9.69
N TYR A 137 -5.47 -8.13 -9.23
CA TYR A 137 -4.07 -7.80 -9.49
C TYR A 137 -3.69 -8.02 -10.95
N THR A 138 -4.26 -9.01 -11.64
CA THR A 138 -4.09 -9.19 -13.09
C THR A 138 -4.61 -7.99 -13.89
N CYS A 139 -5.76 -7.44 -13.54
CA CYS A 139 -6.26 -6.22 -14.19
C CYS A 139 -5.27 -5.07 -14.00
N SER A 140 -4.70 -4.94 -12.80
CA SER A 140 -3.78 -3.86 -12.45
C SER A 140 -2.40 -4.01 -13.11
N THR A 141 -1.87 -5.24 -13.20
CA THR A 141 -0.62 -5.51 -13.93
C THR A 141 -0.80 -5.23 -15.42
N MET A 142 -1.94 -5.62 -16.00
CA MET A 142 -2.26 -5.29 -17.39
C MET A 142 -2.39 -3.78 -17.62
N THR A 143 -2.96 -3.02 -16.68
CA THR A 143 -2.95 -1.55 -16.73
C THR A 143 -1.53 -1.00 -16.83
N ALA A 144 -0.60 -1.47 -15.98
CA ALA A 144 0.79 -1.03 -16.02
C ALA A 144 1.48 -1.41 -17.36
N THR A 145 1.26 -2.64 -17.84
CA THR A 145 1.83 -3.13 -19.11
C THR A 145 1.32 -2.34 -20.31
N PHE A 146 0.01 -2.15 -20.45
CA PHE A 146 -0.53 -1.41 -21.61
C PHE A 146 -0.23 0.10 -21.53
N SER A 147 -0.11 0.67 -20.32
CA SER A 147 0.41 2.02 -20.17
C SER A 147 1.83 2.15 -20.72
N TYR A 148 2.71 1.20 -20.38
CA TYR A 148 4.08 1.14 -20.88
C TYR A 148 4.12 0.97 -22.41
N LEU A 149 3.36 0.01 -22.95
CA LEU A 149 3.28 -0.22 -24.41
C LEU A 149 2.74 1.01 -25.15
N TYR A 150 1.76 1.71 -24.58
CA TYR A 150 1.26 2.95 -25.16
C TYR A 150 2.34 4.03 -25.16
N LYS A 151 3.11 4.18 -24.08
CA LYS A 151 4.24 5.14 -24.02
C LYS A 151 5.37 4.79 -25.00
N LEU A 152 5.60 3.51 -25.30
CA LEU A 152 6.64 3.06 -26.24
C LEU A 152 6.25 3.23 -27.72
N TYR A 153 5.03 2.81 -28.08
CA TYR A 153 4.63 2.66 -29.48
C TYR A 153 3.63 3.72 -29.94
N ASP A 154 3.05 4.50 -29.01
CA ASP A 154 2.03 5.54 -29.26
C ASP A 154 0.85 5.09 -30.16
N HIS A 155 0.49 3.80 -30.07
CA HIS A 155 -0.54 3.21 -30.93
C HIS A 155 -1.91 3.19 -30.24
N HIS A 156 -2.96 3.62 -30.94
CA HIS A 156 -4.33 3.73 -30.40
C HIS A 156 -4.88 2.42 -29.82
N ILE A 157 -4.48 1.27 -30.35
CA ILE A 157 -4.87 -0.04 -29.81
C ILE A 157 -4.37 -0.21 -28.36
N PHE A 158 -3.11 0.16 -28.08
CA PHE A 158 -2.56 0.07 -26.72
C PHE A 158 -3.23 1.06 -25.78
N PHE A 159 -3.58 2.26 -26.26
CA PHE A 159 -4.38 3.21 -25.51
C PHE A 159 -5.76 2.64 -25.14
N GLY A 160 -6.45 2.00 -26.10
CA GLY A 160 -7.76 1.36 -25.87
C GLY A 160 -7.69 0.25 -24.81
N PHE A 161 -6.70 -0.65 -24.92
CA PHE A 161 -6.48 -1.69 -23.90
C PHE A 161 -6.13 -1.09 -22.54
N TRP A 162 -5.25 -0.09 -22.51
CA TRP A 162 -4.87 0.60 -21.27
C TRP A 162 -6.10 1.19 -20.57
N MET A 163 -6.97 1.91 -21.29
CA MET A 163 -8.20 2.48 -20.75
C MET A 163 -9.17 1.42 -20.23
N PHE A 164 -9.34 0.32 -20.95
CA PHE A 164 -10.18 -0.80 -20.53
C PHE A 164 -9.68 -1.43 -19.23
N PHE A 165 -8.40 -1.78 -19.17
CA PHE A 165 -7.81 -2.40 -17.97
C PHE A 165 -7.73 -1.41 -16.81
N ALA A 166 -7.41 -0.14 -17.05
CA ALA A 166 -7.40 0.91 -16.03
C ALA A 166 -8.78 1.07 -15.37
N SER A 167 -9.83 1.19 -16.18
CA SER A 167 -11.22 1.30 -15.70
C SER A 167 -11.63 0.07 -14.90
N SER A 168 -11.32 -1.12 -15.42
CA SER A 168 -11.59 -2.39 -14.76
C SER A 168 -10.83 -2.52 -13.43
N SER A 169 -9.55 -2.15 -13.40
CA SER A 169 -8.71 -2.17 -12.19
C SER A 169 -9.26 -1.25 -11.11
N VAL A 170 -9.66 -0.02 -11.47
CA VAL A 170 -10.25 0.95 -10.53
C VAL A 170 -11.55 0.42 -9.93
N LEU A 171 -12.51 0.01 -10.77
CA LEU A 171 -13.82 -0.45 -10.30
C LEU A 171 -13.71 -1.73 -9.48
N TYR A 172 -12.93 -2.70 -9.96
CA TYR A 172 -12.77 -3.97 -9.27
C TYR A 172 -12.08 -3.77 -7.92
N SER A 173 -10.99 -3.03 -7.90
CA SER A 173 -10.27 -2.81 -6.66
C SER A 173 -11.03 -1.92 -5.68
N TYR A 174 -11.86 -0.99 -6.16
CA TYR A 174 -12.80 -0.23 -5.32
C TYR A 174 -13.84 -1.17 -4.67
N TYR A 175 -14.46 -2.04 -5.45
CA TYR A 175 -15.38 -3.06 -4.93
C TYR A 175 -14.68 -3.96 -3.90
N TRP A 176 -13.44 -4.37 -4.18
CA TRP A 176 -12.63 -5.16 -3.27
C TRP A 176 -12.40 -4.45 -1.93
N ASP A 177 -12.04 -3.16 -1.97
CA ASP A 177 -11.83 -2.37 -0.75
C ASP A 177 -13.10 -2.36 0.12
N LEU A 178 -14.25 -2.08 -0.51
CA LEU A 178 -15.54 -2.04 0.19
C LEU A 178 -15.89 -3.40 0.79
N LYS A 179 -15.94 -4.45 -0.04
CA LYS A 179 -16.47 -5.75 0.35
C LYS A 179 -15.48 -6.57 1.17
N HIS A 180 -14.30 -6.82 0.62
CA HIS A 180 -13.32 -7.74 1.22
C HIS A 180 -12.40 -7.03 2.21
N ASP A 181 -12.02 -5.78 1.97
CA ASP A 181 -11.08 -5.11 2.88
C ASP A 181 -11.73 -4.48 4.09
N TRP A 182 -12.86 -3.82 3.90
CA TRP A 182 -13.57 -3.14 4.98
C TRP A 182 -14.80 -3.91 5.46
N GLY A 183 -15.29 -4.89 4.70
CA GLY A 183 -16.44 -5.69 5.11
C GLY A 183 -17.76 -4.95 4.98
N PHE A 184 -17.81 -3.90 4.15
CA PHE A 184 -19.04 -3.21 3.80
C PHE A 184 -19.84 -4.04 2.79
N LEU A 185 -20.99 -3.50 2.35
CA LEU A 185 -21.98 -4.15 1.50
C LEU A 185 -22.57 -5.42 2.13
N GLU A 186 -22.85 -5.36 3.43
CA GLU A 186 -23.64 -6.38 4.14
C GLU A 186 -25.14 -6.06 3.96
N PRO A 187 -25.92 -6.94 3.30
CA PRO A 187 -27.37 -6.83 3.30
C PRO A 187 -27.86 -7.14 4.72
N ASN A 188 -28.72 -6.29 5.28
CA ASN A 188 -29.29 -6.39 6.63
C ASN A 188 -28.39 -5.93 7.79
N SER A 189 -27.69 -4.82 7.62
CA SER A 189 -26.98 -4.15 8.71
C SER A 189 -27.74 -2.95 9.29
N LYS A 190 -27.43 -2.60 10.54
CA LYS A 190 -28.02 -1.45 11.26
C LYS A 190 -27.87 -0.13 10.49
N PHE A 191 -26.76 0.03 9.77
CA PHE A 191 -26.48 1.16 8.90
C PHE A 191 -26.33 0.65 7.47
N LYS A 192 -27.18 1.11 6.55
CA LYS A 192 -27.24 0.63 5.16
C LYS A 192 -25.85 0.52 4.54
N ILE A 193 -25.47 -0.66 4.04
CA ILE A 193 -24.17 -0.96 3.39
C ILE A 193 -22.97 -1.04 4.36
N LEU A 194 -23.06 -0.64 5.63
CA LEU A 194 -21.94 -0.79 6.58
C LEU A 194 -22.04 -2.12 7.35
N ARG A 195 -21.02 -2.41 8.18
CA ARG A 195 -21.03 -3.53 9.13
C ARG A 195 -21.87 -3.21 10.36
N ASN A 196 -22.32 -4.25 11.07
CA ASN A 196 -23.05 -4.08 12.33
C ASN A 196 -22.18 -3.55 13.48
N LYS A 197 -20.93 -4.05 13.60
CA LYS A 197 -19.97 -3.58 14.61
C LYS A 197 -18.97 -2.64 13.94
N LEU A 198 -18.92 -1.41 14.44
CA LEU A 198 -18.03 -0.33 14.00
C LEU A 198 -17.25 0.16 15.21
N ALA A 199 -15.95 0.40 15.09
CA ALA A 199 -15.15 0.93 16.18
C ALA A 199 -15.34 2.45 16.34
N TYR A 200 -15.49 3.18 15.23
CA TYR A 200 -15.75 4.62 15.26
C TYR A 200 -17.25 4.88 15.44
N HIS A 201 -17.58 5.70 16.43
CA HIS A 201 -18.97 5.96 16.82
C HIS A 201 -19.79 6.65 15.70
N ASN A 202 -19.16 7.51 14.91
CA ASN A 202 -19.85 8.26 13.86
C ASN A 202 -19.83 7.49 12.52
N PRO A 203 -20.99 6.99 12.03
CA PRO A 203 -21.08 6.23 10.78
C PRO A 203 -20.75 7.07 9.53
N ASN A 204 -20.90 8.40 9.60
CA ASN A 204 -20.65 9.30 8.47
C ASN A 204 -19.18 9.30 8.02
N ILE A 205 -18.25 9.00 8.93
CA ILE A 205 -16.83 8.88 8.60
C ILE A 205 -16.61 7.75 7.59
N TYR A 206 -17.32 6.63 7.73
CA TYR A 206 -17.19 5.50 6.83
C TYR A 206 -17.72 5.84 5.43
N TYR A 207 -18.89 6.48 5.33
CA TYR A 207 -19.43 6.92 4.04
C TYR A 207 -18.53 7.97 3.36
N PHE A 208 -17.95 8.88 4.13
CA PHE A 208 -16.96 9.83 3.61
C PHE A 208 -15.75 9.08 3.02
N VAL A 209 -15.18 8.12 3.76
CA VAL A 209 -14.03 7.34 3.27
C VAL A 209 -14.38 6.52 2.04
N MET A 210 -15.61 5.99 1.92
CA MET A 210 -16.06 5.29 0.72
C MET A 210 -16.00 6.19 -0.53
N ILE A 211 -16.60 7.37 -0.45
CA ILE A 211 -16.63 8.34 -1.56
C ILE A 211 -15.21 8.82 -1.89
N ASN A 212 -14.45 9.16 -0.84
CA ASN A 212 -13.09 9.65 -0.95
C ASN A 212 -12.17 8.61 -1.62
N ASN A 213 -12.27 7.33 -1.23
CA ASN A 213 -11.48 6.26 -1.83
C ASN A 213 -11.76 6.06 -3.32
N LEU A 214 -13.01 6.24 -3.76
CA LEU A 214 -13.33 6.17 -5.20
C LEU A 214 -12.63 7.29 -5.98
N ILE A 215 -12.72 8.53 -5.50
CA ILE A 215 -12.08 9.70 -6.13
C ILE A 215 -10.56 9.53 -6.15
N LEU A 216 -9.96 9.19 -5.01
CA LEU A 216 -8.51 9.05 -4.89
C LEU A 216 -7.98 7.84 -5.67
N ARG A 217 -8.77 6.79 -5.93
CA ARG A 217 -8.32 5.69 -6.79
C ARG A 217 -7.99 6.11 -8.21
N CYS A 218 -8.70 7.12 -8.73
CA CYS A 218 -8.41 7.68 -10.04
C CYS A 218 -7.00 8.31 -10.08
N THR A 219 -6.48 8.79 -8.94
CA THR A 219 -5.13 9.40 -8.89
C THR A 219 -4.01 8.40 -9.18
N TRP A 220 -4.17 7.13 -8.79
CA TRP A 220 -3.18 6.09 -9.12
C TRP A 220 -3.12 5.87 -10.64
N VAL A 221 -4.26 5.84 -11.33
CA VAL A 221 -4.28 5.75 -12.80
C VAL A 221 -3.63 6.97 -13.44
N LEU A 222 -3.89 8.17 -12.90
CA LEU A 222 -3.25 9.40 -13.37
C LEU A 222 -1.73 9.40 -13.19
N SER A 223 -1.22 8.74 -12.16
CA SER A 223 0.23 8.63 -11.88
C SER A 223 0.99 7.77 -12.89
N ILE A 224 0.28 6.85 -13.56
CA ILE A 224 0.86 5.93 -14.55
C ILE A 224 0.53 6.40 -15.98
N SER A 225 -0.53 7.19 -16.14
CA SER A 225 -0.96 7.69 -17.44
C SER A 225 0.09 8.63 -18.08
N PRO A 226 0.44 8.41 -19.36
CA PRO A 226 1.38 9.27 -20.06
C PRO A 226 0.79 10.67 -20.31
N ASN A 227 1.60 11.70 -20.12
CA ASN A 227 1.26 13.11 -20.43
C ASN A 227 0.09 13.73 -19.64
N THR A 228 -0.33 13.15 -18.51
CA THR A 228 -1.45 13.67 -17.69
C THR A 228 -1.28 15.08 -17.18
N ALA A 229 -0.08 15.43 -16.71
CA ALA A 229 0.20 16.78 -16.23
C ALA A 229 -0.06 17.82 -17.33
N VAL A 230 0.33 17.51 -18.57
CA VAL A 230 0.12 18.40 -19.73
C VAL A 230 -1.36 18.40 -20.14
N ALA A 231 -2.01 17.23 -20.19
CA ALA A 231 -3.43 17.11 -20.55
C ALA A 231 -4.36 17.84 -19.58
N LEU A 232 -3.99 17.92 -18.30
CA LEU A 232 -4.73 18.64 -17.25
C LEU A 232 -4.31 20.12 -17.12
N GLY A 233 -3.43 20.62 -17.99
CA GLY A 233 -3.00 22.02 -17.98
C GLY A 233 -2.04 22.41 -16.85
N PHE A 234 -1.42 21.43 -16.17
CA PHE A 234 -0.40 21.71 -15.16
C PHE A 234 0.95 21.97 -15.82
N HIS A 235 1.39 23.22 -15.79
CA HIS A 235 2.71 23.61 -16.31
C HIS A 235 3.89 23.08 -15.45
N ASN A 236 3.67 22.85 -14.15
CA ASN A 236 4.70 22.34 -13.23
C ASN A 236 4.51 20.84 -12.96
N LYS A 237 5.23 20.00 -13.69
CA LYS A 237 5.20 18.53 -13.56
C LYS A 237 5.59 18.06 -12.15
N LEU A 238 6.56 18.70 -11.50
CA LEU A 238 7.03 18.32 -10.16
C LEU A 238 5.94 18.51 -9.11
N LEU A 239 5.26 19.67 -9.14
CA LEU A 239 4.15 19.95 -8.24
C LEU A 239 2.99 18.96 -8.43
N PHE A 240 2.69 18.62 -9.69
CA PHE A 240 1.67 17.63 -10.02
C PHE A 240 2.01 16.24 -9.43
N THR A 241 3.22 15.74 -9.68
CA THR A 241 3.68 14.45 -9.14
C THR A 241 3.67 14.42 -7.61
N PHE A 242 4.09 15.51 -6.97
CA PHE A 242 4.02 15.65 -5.51
C PHE A 242 2.58 15.55 -5.00
N MET A 243 1.64 16.28 -5.61
CA MET A 243 0.23 16.27 -5.20
C MET A 243 -0.41 14.89 -5.39
N ILE A 244 -0.18 14.24 -6.53
CA ILE A 244 -0.68 12.88 -6.77
C ILE A 244 -0.11 11.88 -5.75
N SER A 245 1.19 11.97 -5.44
CA SER A 245 1.83 11.11 -4.44
C SER A 245 1.29 11.35 -3.02
N PHE A 246 1.04 12.62 -2.67
CA PHE A 246 0.44 12.98 -1.39
C PHE A 246 -1.00 12.44 -1.25
N LEU A 247 -1.79 12.56 -2.31
CA LEU A 247 -3.16 12.02 -2.37
C LEU A 247 -3.18 10.50 -2.24
N GLU A 248 -2.24 9.80 -2.89
CA GLU A 248 -2.10 8.34 -2.76
C GLU A 248 -1.69 7.94 -1.33
N MET A 249 -0.79 8.70 -0.69
CA MET A 249 -0.44 8.49 0.72
C MET A 249 -1.66 8.65 1.62
N PHE A 250 -2.42 9.74 1.47
CA PHE A 250 -3.62 9.99 2.26
C PHE A 250 -4.68 8.89 2.09
N ARG A 251 -4.93 8.45 0.86
CA ARG A 251 -5.82 7.32 0.56
C ARG A 251 -5.39 6.05 1.30
N ARG A 252 -4.09 5.74 1.28
CA ARG A 252 -3.57 4.55 1.95
C ARG A 252 -3.65 4.63 3.48
N CYS A 253 -3.48 5.82 4.07
CA CYS A 253 -3.74 6.04 5.49
C CYS A 253 -5.19 5.70 5.85
N GLN A 254 -6.17 6.19 5.08
CA GLN A 254 -7.59 5.86 5.29
C GLN A 254 -7.85 4.35 5.18
N TRP A 255 -7.30 3.71 4.14
CA TRP A 255 -7.44 2.26 3.94
C TRP A 255 -6.83 1.47 5.11
N ASN A 256 -5.67 1.88 5.62
CA ASN A 256 -5.00 1.23 6.74
C ASN A 256 -5.83 1.26 8.01
N PHE A 257 -6.42 2.42 8.36
CA PHE A 257 -7.28 2.53 9.54
C PHE A 257 -8.46 1.55 9.47
N LEU A 258 -9.19 1.52 8.36
CA LEU A 258 -10.35 0.65 8.20
C LEU A 258 -9.98 -0.84 8.12
N ARG A 259 -8.87 -1.17 7.46
CA ARG A 259 -8.40 -2.57 7.35
C ARG A 259 -7.98 -3.11 8.70
N VAL A 260 -7.20 -2.35 9.47
CA VAL A 260 -6.76 -2.75 10.83
C VAL A 260 -7.95 -2.81 11.78
N GLU A 261 -8.87 -1.84 11.70
CA GLU A 261 -10.10 -1.85 12.49
C GLU A 261 -10.96 -3.10 12.21
N LYS A 262 -11.12 -3.50 10.94
CA LYS A 262 -11.79 -4.75 10.59
C LYS A 262 -11.13 -5.97 11.21
N GLU A 263 -9.81 -6.08 11.07
CA GLU A 263 -9.09 -7.23 11.61
C GLU A 263 -9.14 -7.24 13.15
N HIS A 264 -9.08 -6.07 13.79
CA HIS A 264 -9.23 -5.93 15.24
C HIS A 264 -10.62 -6.41 15.71
N ILE A 265 -11.69 -5.92 15.09
CA ILE A 265 -13.07 -6.34 15.42
C ILE A 265 -13.26 -7.84 15.20
N LYS A 266 -12.71 -8.39 14.10
CA LYS A 266 -12.74 -9.82 13.81
C LYS A 266 -12.02 -10.63 14.91
N ASN A 267 -10.85 -10.17 15.35
CA ASN A 267 -10.08 -10.83 16.41
C ASN A 267 -10.76 -10.74 17.78
N GLN A 268 -11.42 -9.62 18.09
CA GLN A 268 -12.25 -9.49 19.29
C GLN A 268 -13.42 -10.48 19.29
N MET A 269 -14.16 -10.58 18.17
CA MET A 269 -15.28 -11.53 18.05
C MET A 269 -14.84 -12.99 18.13
N ALA A 270 -13.60 -13.29 17.70
CA ALA A 270 -12.99 -14.61 17.82
C ALA A 270 -12.32 -14.87 19.19
N TYR A 271 -12.48 -13.98 20.17
CA TYR A 271 -11.84 -14.02 21.49
C TYR A 271 -10.30 -14.08 21.45
N LYS A 272 -9.68 -13.69 20.32
CA LYS A 272 -8.22 -13.60 20.16
C LYS A 272 -7.65 -12.28 20.69
N ALA A 273 -8.50 -11.26 20.82
CA ALA A 273 -8.19 -10.00 21.49
C ALA A 273 -9.23 -9.81 22.60
N VAL A 274 -8.79 -9.80 23.86
CA VAL A 274 -9.67 -9.60 25.02
C VAL A 274 -9.94 -8.10 25.13
N GLU A 275 -11.18 -7.69 24.91
CA GLU A 275 -11.70 -6.44 25.47
C GLU A 275 -11.64 -6.61 26.99
N ASP A 276 -11.03 -5.69 27.75
CA ASP A 276 -10.87 -5.79 29.20
C ASP A 276 -12.23 -6.12 29.85
N LEU A 277 -12.48 -7.42 30.04
CA LEU A 277 -13.71 -7.90 30.63
C LEU A 277 -13.65 -7.41 32.07
N SER A 278 -14.56 -6.51 32.44
CA SER A 278 -14.86 -6.28 33.85
C SER A 278 -15.35 -7.61 34.40
N LEU A 279 -14.46 -8.34 35.08
CA LEU A 279 -14.80 -9.60 35.71
C LEU A 279 -15.99 -9.34 36.66
N PRO A 280 -17.05 -10.16 36.63
CA PRO A 280 -18.23 -9.97 37.49
C PRO A 280 -17.93 -10.26 38.97
N VAL A 281 -16.67 -10.53 39.31
CA VAL A 281 -16.24 -10.75 40.67
C VAL A 281 -15.40 -9.55 41.06
N ASN A 282 -15.92 -8.77 41.99
CA ASN A 282 -15.15 -7.82 42.77
C ASN A 282 -14.14 -8.65 43.58
N ILE A 283 -12.99 -8.96 42.97
CA ILE A 283 -12.04 -9.88 43.59
C ILE A 283 -11.53 -9.18 44.85
N MET A 284 -11.92 -9.73 45.99
CA MET A 284 -11.40 -9.47 47.33
C MET A 284 -9.92 -9.91 47.42
N THR A 285 -9.09 -9.51 46.45
CA THR A 285 -7.69 -9.95 46.26
C THR A 285 -6.72 -9.26 47.20
N ASN A 286 -7.10 -8.94 48.43
CA ASN A 286 -6.15 -8.43 49.42
C ASN A 286 -6.19 -9.15 50.78
N LYS A 287 -7.09 -10.12 51.02
CA LYS A 287 -7.12 -10.87 52.30
C LYS A 287 -6.75 -12.35 52.23
N LEU A 288 -6.81 -12.99 51.05
CA LEU A 288 -6.49 -14.42 50.92
C LEU A 288 -5.03 -14.70 50.55
N MET A 289 -4.38 -13.81 49.79
CA MET A 289 -2.95 -13.93 49.43
C MET A 289 -2.02 -13.73 50.64
N LEU A 290 -2.44 -12.98 51.67
CA LEU A 290 -1.67 -12.80 52.91
C LEU A 290 -1.81 -13.97 53.89
N LYS A 291 -2.90 -14.74 53.85
CA LYS A 291 -3.09 -15.89 54.77
C LYS A 291 -2.39 -17.17 54.31
N GLN A 292 -2.15 -17.33 53.01
CA GLN A 292 -1.42 -18.50 52.50
C GLN A 292 0.11 -18.31 52.52
N LYS A 293 0.63 -17.08 52.52
CA LYS A 293 2.07 -16.81 52.68
C LYS A 293 2.61 -16.97 54.11
N ILE A 294 1.75 -17.15 55.13
CA ILE A 294 2.17 -17.29 56.55
C ILE A 294 2.12 -18.77 57.03
N LYS A 295 1.73 -19.73 56.17
CA LYS A 295 1.59 -21.14 56.60
C LYS A 295 2.38 -22.19 55.82
N ILE A 296 3.29 -21.80 54.94
CA ILE A 296 4.25 -22.74 54.35
C ILE A 296 5.64 -22.11 54.39
N ASN A 297 6.38 -22.52 55.43
CA ASN A 297 7.80 -22.34 55.76
C ASN A 297 8.31 -20.92 56.03
#